data_AF-A0A931JBV8-F1
#
_entry.id   AF-A0A931JBV8-F1
#
_cell.length_a   1.000
_cell.length_b   1.000
_cell.length_c   1.000
_cell.angle_alpha   90.00
_cell.angle_beta   90.00
_cell.angle_gamma   90.00
#
_symmetry.space_group_name_H-M   'P 1'
#
loop_
_entity.id
_entity.type
_entity.pdbx_description
1 polymer ?
#
loop_
_entity_poly.entity_id
_entity_poly.type
_entity_poly.pdbx_seq_one_letter_code
_entity_poly.pdbx_strand_id
1 'polypeptide(L)'
;MNRAEAVAELKDLWAALSADQDAAVAYGKQSNTPYAQRALIRANFALMEGLSYQLRAVTLASLQATEFLTESELALLREERYTINEKGEPQTKESFLRFPESLLFSIRMYVRNHGAAFEPDIKSSGWQAMRKAAKVRNRVTHPKSAASLALSNQDLAVIQEAAAWWKATMLSMFAACSEADQYWQKQLSNEEA
;
A
#
# COMPACT_ATOMS: atom_id res chain seq x y z
N MET A 1 -10.58 -14.00 -8.78
CA MET A 1 -10.56 -12.67 -9.40
C MET A 1 -9.55 -12.68 -10.54
N ASN A 2 -9.98 -12.33 -11.75
CA ASN A 2 -9.07 -12.15 -12.90
C ASN A 2 -8.42 -10.75 -12.87
N ARG A 3 -7.44 -10.48 -13.75
CA ARG A 3 -6.73 -9.18 -13.77
C ARG A 3 -7.66 -7.99 -14.01
N ALA A 4 -8.63 -8.10 -14.91
CA ALA A 4 -9.53 -7.00 -15.25
C ALA A 4 -10.41 -6.60 -14.04
N GLU A 5 -10.95 -7.60 -13.34
CA GLU A 5 -11.68 -7.42 -12.08
C GLU A 5 -10.79 -6.79 -11.01
N ALA A 6 -9.54 -7.27 -10.85
CA ALA A 6 -8.61 -6.71 -9.86
C ALA A 6 -8.27 -5.24 -10.13
N VAL A 7 -8.13 -4.86 -11.40
CA VAL A 7 -7.87 -3.47 -11.79
C VAL A 7 -9.10 -2.59 -11.59
N ALA A 8 -10.31 -3.10 -11.84
CA ALA A 8 -11.55 -2.38 -11.55
C ALA A 8 -11.68 -2.12 -10.04
N GLU A 9 -11.51 -3.16 -9.22
CA GLU A 9 -11.55 -3.07 -7.76
C GLU A 9 -10.51 -2.06 -7.22
N LEU A 10 -9.28 -2.07 -7.76
CA LEU A 10 -8.26 -1.09 -7.41
C LEU A 10 -8.76 0.35 -7.62
N LYS A 11 -9.38 0.62 -8.78
CA LYS A 11 -9.86 1.96 -9.14
C LYS A 11 -11.00 2.39 -8.22
N ASP A 12 -11.95 1.50 -7.97
CA ASP A 12 -13.13 1.78 -7.14
C ASP A 12 -12.73 2.03 -5.68
N LEU A 13 -11.85 1.19 -5.13
CA LEU A 13 -11.31 1.36 -3.79
C LEU A 13 -10.49 2.65 -3.66
N TRP A 14 -9.65 2.97 -4.65
CA TRP A 14 -8.90 4.22 -4.65
C TRP A 14 -9.83 5.43 -4.68
N ALA A 15 -10.88 5.42 -5.51
CA ALA A 15 -11.82 6.52 -5.62
C ALA A 15 -12.53 6.77 -4.28
N ALA A 16 -13.00 5.71 -3.62
CA ALA A 16 -13.65 5.82 -2.32
C ALA A 16 -12.69 6.35 -1.23
N LEU A 17 -11.52 5.75 -1.07
CA LEU A 17 -10.59 6.12 0.01
C LEU A 17 -9.91 7.47 -0.23
N SER A 18 -9.69 7.86 -1.49
CA SER A 18 -9.19 9.20 -1.81
C SER A 18 -10.24 10.26 -1.49
N ALA A 19 -11.52 9.99 -1.75
CA ALA A 19 -12.60 10.91 -1.39
C ALA A 19 -12.72 11.08 0.14
N ASP A 20 -12.58 10.00 0.91
CA ASP A 20 -12.53 10.05 2.38
C ASP A 20 -11.34 10.87 2.89
N GLN A 21 -10.17 10.68 2.28
CA GLN A 21 -8.97 11.46 2.60
C GLN A 21 -9.18 12.95 2.31
N ASP A 22 -9.71 13.29 1.14
CA ASP A 22 -9.99 14.68 0.74
C ASP A 22 -10.99 15.35 1.67
N ALA A 23 -12.05 14.64 2.04
CA ALA A 23 -13.04 15.10 3.02
C ALA A 23 -12.39 15.36 4.40
N ALA A 24 -11.54 14.45 4.88
CA ALA A 24 -10.84 14.63 6.15
C ALA A 24 -9.85 15.81 6.11
N VAL A 25 -9.16 16.03 4.98
CA VAL A 25 -8.29 17.19 4.77
C VAL A 25 -9.11 18.48 4.76
N ALA A 26 -10.22 18.52 4.02
CA ALA A 26 -11.10 19.69 3.94
C ALA A 26 -11.66 20.07 5.31
N TYR A 27 -12.13 19.08 6.07
CA TYR A 27 -12.62 19.28 7.43
C TYR A 27 -11.51 19.79 8.36
N GLY A 28 -10.31 19.19 8.32
CA GLY A 28 -9.18 19.62 9.14
C GLY A 28 -8.70 21.04 8.87
N LYS A 29 -8.85 21.55 7.64
CA LYS A 29 -8.57 22.95 7.29
C LYS A 29 -9.57 23.92 7.92
N GLN A 30 -10.83 23.51 8.05
CA GLN A 30 -11.89 24.34 8.64
C GLN A 30 -11.91 24.25 10.17
N SER A 31 -11.66 23.06 10.72
CA SER A 31 -11.75 22.77 12.15
C SER A 31 -10.64 21.80 12.59
N ASN A 32 -9.47 22.35 12.92
CA ASN A 32 -8.32 21.57 13.37
C ASN A 32 -8.44 21.13 14.84
N THR A 33 -9.40 20.24 15.10
CA THR A 33 -9.64 19.63 16.43
C THR A 33 -8.87 18.32 16.59
N PRO A 34 -8.69 17.81 17.83
CA PRO A 34 -8.15 16.47 18.03
C PRO A 34 -8.94 15.36 17.32
N TYR A 35 -10.25 15.55 17.14
CA TYR A 35 -11.06 14.65 16.31
C TYR A 35 -10.62 14.69 14.84
N ALA A 36 -10.52 15.89 14.25
CA ALA A 36 -10.10 16.08 12.87
C ALA A 36 -8.73 15.47 12.58
N GLN A 37 -7.77 15.67 13.50
CA GLN A 37 -6.42 15.12 13.38
C GLN A 37 -6.42 13.59 13.35
N ARG A 38 -7.17 12.96 14.25
CA ARG A 38 -7.29 11.49 14.27
C ARG A 38 -8.05 10.97 13.04
N ALA A 39 -9.09 11.67 12.61
CA ALA A 39 -9.86 11.31 11.41
C ALA A 39 -8.94 11.34 10.16
N LEU A 40 -8.16 12.41 10.00
CA LEU A 40 -7.17 12.53 8.92
C LEU A 40 -6.13 11.42 8.95
N ILE A 41 -5.58 11.08 10.12
CA ILE A 41 -4.61 9.97 10.24
C ILE A 41 -5.25 8.65 9.83
N ARG A 42 -6.49 8.37 10.26
CA ARG A 42 -7.20 7.14 9.90
C ARG A 42 -7.47 7.07 8.39
N ALA A 43 -7.97 8.14 7.79
CA ALA A 43 -8.22 8.21 6.36
C ALA A 43 -6.94 8.06 5.53
N ASN A 44 -5.85 8.74 5.91
CA ASN A 44 -4.55 8.60 5.25
C ASN A 44 -4.06 7.14 5.26
N PHE A 45 -4.11 6.47 6.41
CA PHE A 45 -3.63 5.08 6.50
C PHE A 45 -4.57 4.08 5.84
N ALA A 46 -5.89 4.31 5.89
CA ALA A 46 -6.84 3.51 5.14
C ALA A 46 -6.52 3.54 3.64
N LEU A 47 -6.31 4.75 3.06
CA LEU A 47 -5.90 4.90 1.67
C LEU A 47 -4.57 4.21 1.36
N MET A 48 -3.54 4.42 2.20
CA MET A 48 -2.22 3.82 1.97
C MET A 48 -2.25 2.29 2.05
N GLU A 49 -2.92 1.72 3.04
CA GLU A 49 -3.05 0.27 3.23
C GLU A 49 -3.91 -0.36 2.15
N GLY A 50 -5.07 0.25 1.86
CA GLY A 50 -5.99 -0.21 0.85
C GLY A 50 -5.35 -0.21 -0.55
N LEU A 51 -4.70 0.89 -0.94
CA LEU A 51 -3.99 0.92 -2.22
C LEU A 51 -2.86 -0.11 -2.25
N SER A 52 -2.06 -0.23 -1.19
CA SER A 52 -0.99 -1.24 -1.12
C SER A 52 -1.51 -2.66 -1.31
N TYR A 53 -2.64 -3.00 -0.67
CA TYR A 53 -3.28 -4.29 -0.86
C TYR A 53 -3.74 -4.50 -2.31
N GLN A 54 -4.39 -3.50 -2.91
CA GLN A 54 -4.86 -3.59 -4.29
C GLN A 54 -3.72 -3.75 -5.31
N LEU A 55 -2.55 -3.14 -5.08
CA LEU A 55 -1.35 -3.39 -5.89
C LEU A 55 -0.94 -4.87 -5.83
N ARG A 56 -0.99 -5.49 -4.64
CA ARG A 56 -0.73 -6.94 -4.48
C ARG A 56 -1.79 -7.77 -5.20
N ALA A 57 -3.06 -7.43 -5.05
CA ALA A 57 -4.17 -8.16 -5.69
C ALA A 57 -4.05 -8.13 -7.23
N VAL A 58 -3.74 -6.98 -7.82
CA VAL A 58 -3.48 -6.87 -9.27
C VAL A 58 -2.25 -7.71 -9.66
N THR A 59 -1.17 -7.64 -8.89
CA THR A 59 0.05 -8.43 -9.16
C THR A 59 -0.24 -9.94 -9.12
N LEU A 60 -0.95 -10.40 -8.08
CA LEU A 60 -1.36 -11.79 -7.93
C LEU A 60 -2.23 -12.23 -9.11
N ALA A 61 -3.27 -11.46 -9.44
CA ALA A 61 -4.18 -11.78 -10.54
C ALA A 61 -3.47 -11.85 -11.91
N SER A 62 -2.34 -11.17 -12.04
CA SER A 62 -1.56 -11.09 -13.28
C SER A 62 -0.50 -12.17 -13.40
N LEU A 63 0.16 -12.50 -12.29
CA LEU A 63 1.36 -13.34 -12.31
C LEU A 63 1.17 -14.72 -11.67
N GLN A 64 0.06 -14.99 -10.96
CA GLN A 64 -0.12 -16.25 -10.20
C GLN A 64 -0.04 -17.54 -11.03
N ALA A 65 -0.28 -17.45 -12.34
CA ALA A 65 -0.19 -18.59 -13.26
C ALA A 65 1.13 -18.62 -14.06
N THR A 66 2.10 -17.80 -13.66
CA THR A 66 3.41 -17.68 -14.31
C THR A 66 4.52 -18.13 -13.36
N GLU A 67 5.71 -18.36 -13.90
CA GLU A 67 6.92 -18.69 -13.13
C GLU A 67 7.63 -17.47 -12.51
N PHE A 68 7.07 -16.26 -12.68
CA PHE A 68 7.66 -15.01 -12.17
C PHE A 68 7.45 -14.77 -10.67
N LEU A 69 6.73 -15.65 -9.98
CA LEU A 69 6.50 -15.59 -8.55
C LEU A 69 7.07 -16.82 -7.87
N THR A 70 7.80 -16.61 -6.78
CA THR A 70 8.18 -17.70 -5.87
C THR A 70 7.00 -18.08 -4.98
N GLU A 71 7.00 -19.30 -4.43
CA GLU A 71 5.98 -19.75 -3.47
C GLU A 71 5.87 -18.85 -2.23
N SER A 72 6.99 -18.30 -1.76
CA SER A 72 6.99 -17.36 -0.64
C SER A 72 6.35 -16.03 -1.01
N GLU A 73 6.58 -15.52 -2.22
CA GLU A 73 5.92 -14.30 -2.70
C GLU A 73 4.43 -14.52 -2.93
N LEU A 74 4.03 -15.68 -3.47
CA LEU A 74 2.63 -16.07 -3.60
C LEU A 74 1.91 -16.07 -2.25
N ALA A 75 2.52 -16.69 -1.23
CA ALA A 75 1.97 -16.70 0.13
C ALA A 75 1.84 -15.27 0.71
N LEU A 76 2.86 -14.42 0.51
CA LEU A 76 2.81 -13.03 0.96
C LEU A 76 1.78 -12.17 0.21
N LEU A 77 1.62 -12.36 -1.11
CA LEU A 77 0.59 -11.69 -1.91
C LEU A 77 -0.82 -12.09 -1.49
N ARG A 78 -1.00 -13.35 -1.06
CA ARG A 78 -2.26 -13.87 -0.51
C ARG A 78 -2.50 -13.49 0.95
N GLU A 79 -1.49 -12.93 1.63
CA GLU A 79 -1.46 -12.73 3.09
C GLU A 79 -1.74 -14.02 3.88
N GLU A 80 -1.11 -15.10 3.45
CA GLU A 80 -1.29 -16.44 3.99
C GLU A 80 0.01 -16.99 4.59
N ARG A 81 -0.12 -17.83 5.62
CA ARG A 81 0.97 -18.67 6.13
C ARG A 81 0.51 -20.12 6.24
N TYR A 82 1.40 -21.03 5.88
CA TYR A 82 1.18 -22.46 6.03
C TYR A 82 1.57 -22.93 7.43
N THR A 83 0.71 -23.72 8.04
CA THR A 83 0.87 -24.30 9.37
C THR A 83 0.46 -25.77 9.33
N ILE A 84 0.77 -26.52 10.39
CA ILE A 84 0.31 -27.90 10.56
C ILE A 84 -0.67 -27.92 11.73
N ASN A 85 -1.82 -28.56 11.55
CA ASN A 85 -2.83 -28.68 12.60
C ASN A 85 -2.48 -29.81 13.59
N GLU A 86 -3.30 -29.98 14.64
CA GLU A 86 -3.10 -31.02 15.67
C GLU A 86 -3.15 -32.46 15.13
N LYS A 87 -3.69 -32.67 13.93
CA LYS A 87 -3.75 -33.96 13.23
C LYS A 87 -2.57 -34.20 12.29
N GLY A 88 -1.62 -33.27 12.20
CA GLY A 88 -0.50 -33.36 11.27
C GLY A 88 -0.82 -32.95 9.83
N GLU A 89 -1.97 -32.32 9.58
CA GLU A 89 -2.41 -31.92 8.24
C GLU A 89 -2.03 -30.46 7.92
N PRO A 90 -1.67 -30.14 6.66
CA PRO A 90 -1.44 -28.76 6.24
C PRO A 90 -2.69 -27.90 6.39
N GLN A 91 -2.51 -26.69 6.91
CA GLN A 91 -3.55 -25.68 7.03
C GLN A 91 -3.00 -24.29 6.73
N THR A 92 -3.77 -23.50 6.00
CA THR A 92 -3.49 -22.07 5.78
C THR A 92 -4.13 -21.21 6.87
N LYS A 93 -3.41 -20.21 7.34
CA LYS A 93 -3.91 -19.15 8.24
C LYS A 93 -3.62 -17.78 7.65
N GLU A 94 -4.49 -16.82 7.93
CA GLU A 94 -4.22 -15.41 7.64
C GLU A 94 -2.92 -14.96 8.32
N SER A 95 -2.17 -14.12 7.60
CA SER A 95 -0.89 -13.58 7.98
C SER A 95 -0.77 -12.13 7.54
N PHE A 96 -1.41 -11.24 8.30
CA PHE A 96 -1.34 -9.81 8.06
C PHE A 96 0.10 -9.30 8.06
N LEU A 97 0.46 -8.60 6.99
CA LEU A 97 1.79 -8.03 6.82
C LEU A 97 1.92 -6.72 7.60
N ARG A 98 3.08 -6.50 8.22
CA ARG A 98 3.37 -5.24 8.92
C ARG A 98 3.46 -4.09 7.91
N PHE A 99 2.75 -3.00 8.19
CA PHE A 99 2.49 -1.97 7.18
C PHE A 99 3.73 -1.38 6.48
N PRO A 100 4.79 -0.90 7.16
CA PRO A 100 5.93 -0.35 6.44
C PRO A 100 6.55 -1.38 5.48
N GLU A 101 6.78 -2.59 5.95
CA GLU A 101 7.34 -3.67 5.15
C GLU A 101 6.40 -4.10 4.02
N SER A 102 5.09 -4.15 4.29
CA SER A 102 4.08 -4.54 3.32
C SER A 102 3.92 -3.50 2.20
N LEU A 103 4.04 -2.21 2.51
CA LEU A 103 4.04 -1.13 1.53
C LEU A 103 5.21 -1.30 0.54
N LEU A 104 6.43 -1.50 1.03
CA LEU A 104 7.60 -1.71 0.17
C LEU A 104 7.46 -2.98 -0.68
N PHE A 105 6.99 -4.07 -0.08
CA PHE A 105 6.73 -5.31 -0.79
C PHE A 105 5.72 -5.08 -1.94
N SER A 106 4.62 -4.39 -1.66
CA SER A 106 3.57 -4.10 -2.66
C SER A 106 4.10 -3.30 -3.83
N ILE A 107 4.89 -2.25 -3.57
CA ILE A 107 5.54 -1.42 -4.60
C ILE A 107 6.44 -2.30 -5.48
N ARG A 108 7.34 -3.09 -4.89
CA ARG A 108 8.27 -3.93 -5.65
C ARG A 108 7.56 -4.97 -6.51
N MET A 109 6.54 -5.62 -5.95
CA MET A 109 5.74 -6.62 -6.65
C MET A 109 4.99 -6.01 -7.82
N TYR A 110 4.41 -4.83 -7.62
CA TYR A 110 3.70 -4.11 -8.68
C TYR A 110 4.65 -3.66 -9.79
N VAL A 111 5.81 -3.10 -9.44
CA VAL A 111 6.85 -2.74 -10.43
C VAL A 111 7.26 -3.94 -11.26
N ARG A 112 7.46 -5.10 -10.63
CA ARG A 112 7.81 -6.36 -11.32
C ARG A 112 6.70 -6.83 -12.25
N ASN A 113 5.43 -6.70 -11.86
CA ASN A 113 4.28 -7.02 -12.71
C ASN A 113 4.25 -6.23 -14.02
N HIS A 114 4.82 -5.03 -14.05
CA HIS A 114 4.92 -4.19 -15.24
C HIS A 114 6.28 -4.33 -15.96
N GLY A 115 7.22 -5.14 -15.44
CA GLY A 115 8.58 -5.21 -15.97
C GLY A 115 9.34 -3.88 -15.89
N ALA A 116 8.99 -3.01 -14.94
CA ALA A 116 9.57 -1.68 -14.79
C ALA A 116 10.84 -1.68 -13.93
N ALA A 117 11.69 -0.67 -14.12
CA ALA A 117 12.87 -0.42 -13.30
C ALA A 117 12.60 0.73 -12.33
N PHE A 118 12.13 0.42 -11.12
CA PHE A 118 11.87 1.41 -10.07
C PHE A 118 12.18 0.85 -8.68
N GLU A 119 12.72 1.72 -7.82
CA GLU A 119 13.06 1.39 -6.44
C GLU A 119 12.64 2.54 -5.51
N PRO A 120 11.82 2.29 -4.47
CA PRO A 120 11.46 3.33 -3.50
C PRO A 120 12.68 3.81 -2.70
N ASP A 121 12.82 5.13 -2.48
CA ASP A 121 13.92 5.69 -1.69
C ASP A 121 13.69 5.50 -0.18
N ILE A 122 14.27 4.41 0.34
CA ILE A 122 14.26 4.05 1.76
C ILE A 122 15.39 4.69 2.59
N LYS A 123 16.25 5.50 1.99
CA LYS A 123 17.33 6.22 2.70
C LYS A 123 16.89 7.65 3.05
N SER A 124 15.86 8.17 2.39
CA SER A 124 15.26 9.48 2.65
C SER A 124 14.73 9.66 4.09
N SER A 125 14.64 10.92 4.53
CA SER A 125 13.92 11.29 5.75
C SER A 125 12.45 10.92 5.68
N GLY A 126 11.84 11.00 4.48
CA GLY A 126 10.46 10.63 4.21
C GLY A 126 10.14 9.18 4.57
N TRP A 127 11.03 8.24 4.25
CA TRP A 127 10.86 6.85 4.68
C TRP A 127 10.98 6.68 6.19
N GLN A 128 11.92 7.39 6.83
CA GLN A 128 12.03 7.37 8.29
C GLN A 128 10.78 7.97 8.97
N ALA A 129 10.20 9.01 8.36
CA ALA A 129 8.91 9.56 8.77
C ALA A 129 7.79 8.54 8.61
N MET A 130 7.73 7.78 7.50
CA MET A 130 6.74 6.71 7.31
C MET A 130 6.80 5.65 8.42
N ARG A 131 8.00 5.22 8.82
CA ARG A 131 8.19 4.27 9.93
C ARG A 131 7.71 4.83 11.27
N LYS A 132 7.93 6.13 11.52
CA LYS A 132 7.43 6.81 12.74
C LYS A 132 5.90 7.00 12.67
N ALA A 133 5.38 7.39 11.52
CA ALA A 133 3.96 7.58 11.25
C ALA A 133 3.17 6.30 11.51
N ALA A 134 3.70 5.12 11.15
CA ALA A 134 3.08 3.84 11.48
C ALA A 134 2.86 3.64 12.99
N LYS A 135 3.80 4.11 13.83
CA LYS A 135 3.64 4.07 15.30
C LYS A 135 2.56 5.04 15.78
N VAL A 136 2.49 6.23 15.17
CA VAL A 136 1.43 7.22 15.45
C VAL A 136 0.07 6.65 15.07
N ARG A 137 -0.07 6.03 13.89
CA ARG A 137 -1.30 5.35 13.48
C ARG A 137 -1.73 4.30 14.48
N ASN A 138 -0.82 3.43 14.92
CA ASN A 138 -1.15 2.36 15.85
C ASN A 138 -1.77 2.90 17.16
N ARG A 139 -1.28 4.04 17.66
CA ARG A 139 -1.88 4.72 18.81
C ARG A 139 -3.30 5.19 18.54
N VAL A 140 -3.59 5.65 17.32
CA VAL A 140 -4.89 6.22 16.92
C VAL A 140 -5.94 5.14 16.57
N THR A 141 -5.50 4.00 16.01
CA THR A 141 -6.39 2.91 15.56
C THR A 141 -6.54 1.80 16.60
N HIS A 142 -5.52 1.58 17.44
CA HIS A 142 -5.54 0.57 18.50
C HIS A 142 -5.11 1.21 19.85
N PRO A 143 -5.84 2.23 20.33
CA PRO A 143 -5.46 2.94 21.54
C PRO A 143 -5.50 2.00 22.75
N LYS A 144 -4.39 1.97 23.50
CA LYS A 144 -4.32 1.26 24.80
C LYS A 144 -4.75 2.14 25.96
N SER A 145 -4.85 3.45 25.75
CA SER A 145 -5.27 4.43 26.75
C SER A 145 -5.78 5.71 26.07
N ALA A 146 -6.57 6.52 26.78
CA ALA A 146 -6.99 7.83 26.28
C ALA A 146 -5.79 8.75 25.96
N ALA A 147 -4.72 8.68 26.76
CA ALA A 147 -3.50 9.46 26.54
C ALA A 147 -2.83 9.12 25.19
N SER A 148 -2.95 7.88 24.70
CA SER A 148 -2.38 7.50 23.40
C SER A 148 -2.99 8.26 22.21
N LEU A 149 -4.23 8.77 22.37
CA LEU A 149 -4.97 9.54 21.37
C LEU A 149 -4.60 11.03 21.34
N ALA A 150 -3.82 11.52 22.29
CA ALA A 150 -3.30 12.89 22.28
C ALA A 150 -2.19 13.00 21.23
N LEU A 151 -2.37 13.85 20.23
CA LEU A 151 -1.42 14.04 19.14
C LEU A 151 -0.63 15.32 19.37
N SER A 152 0.69 15.23 19.30
CA SER A 152 1.58 16.39 19.35
C SER A 152 1.78 17.00 17.97
N ASN A 153 2.26 18.25 17.90
CA ASN A 153 2.66 18.87 16.64
C ASN A 153 3.75 18.06 15.91
N GLN A 154 4.62 17.39 16.66
CA GLN A 154 5.63 16.48 16.10
C GLN A 154 4.99 15.24 15.47
N ASP A 155 3.97 14.66 16.10
CA ASP A 155 3.22 13.55 15.52
C ASP A 155 2.60 13.97 14.18
N LEU A 156 1.99 15.16 14.12
CA LEU A 156 1.36 15.69 12.90
C LEU A 156 2.38 15.97 11.79
N ALA A 157 3.53 16.56 12.12
CA ALA A 157 4.60 16.80 11.16
C ALA A 157 5.14 15.50 10.55
N VAL A 158 5.31 14.46 11.37
CA VAL A 158 5.73 13.12 10.92
C VAL A 158 4.70 12.51 9.96
N ILE A 159 3.40 12.66 10.25
CA ILE A 159 2.32 12.18 9.36
C ILE A 159 2.37 12.91 8.01
N GLN A 160 2.56 14.23 8.03
CA GLN A 160 2.63 15.04 6.82
C GLN A 160 3.84 14.66 5.95
N GLU A 161 5.02 14.52 6.55
CA GLU A 161 6.24 14.11 5.84
C GLU A 161 6.09 12.71 5.24
N ALA A 162 5.52 11.76 6.00
CA ALA A 162 5.24 10.41 5.53
C ALA A 162 4.26 10.40 4.34
N ALA A 163 3.17 11.17 4.42
CA ALA A 163 2.19 11.27 3.35
C ALA A 163 2.77 11.91 2.07
N ALA A 164 3.62 12.93 2.21
CA ALA A 164 4.33 13.54 1.09
C ALA A 164 5.28 12.56 0.41
N TRP A 165 6.08 11.82 1.19
CA TRP A 165 6.95 10.77 0.66
C TRP A 165 6.17 9.67 -0.05
N TRP A 166 5.07 9.20 0.54
CA TRP A 166 4.23 8.17 -0.07
C TRP A 166 3.65 8.63 -1.40
N LYS A 167 3.06 9.83 -1.44
CA LYS A 167 2.50 10.39 -2.68
C LYS A 167 3.55 10.51 -3.78
N ALA A 168 4.73 11.06 -3.47
CA ALA A 168 5.82 11.17 -4.42
C ALA A 168 6.29 9.80 -4.93
N THR A 169 6.42 8.83 -4.02
CA THR A 169 6.83 7.45 -4.35
C THR A 169 5.81 6.77 -5.26
N MET A 170 4.52 6.88 -4.96
CA MET A 170 3.45 6.28 -5.78
C MET A 170 3.40 6.90 -7.18
N LEU A 171 3.52 8.22 -7.29
CA LEU A 171 3.54 8.90 -8.60
C LEU A 171 4.72 8.44 -9.46
N SER A 172 5.93 8.40 -8.88
CA SER A 172 7.12 7.95 -9.60
C SER A 172 7.03 6.47 -10.00
N MET A 173 6.49 5.62 -9.12
CA MET A 173 6.25 4.20 -9.42
C MET A 173 5.28 4.03 -10.59
N PHE A 174 4.13 4.71 -10.58
CA PHE A 174 3.14 4.62 -11.66
C PHE A 174 3.69 5.16 -12.99
N ALA A 175 4.49 6.23 -12.95
CA ALA A 175 5.16 6.74 -14.14
C ALA A 175 6.10 5.69 -14.75
N ALA A 176 6.94 5.05 -13.92
CA ALA A 176 7.85 4.00 -14.37
C ALA A 176 7.11 2.76 -14.92
N CYS A 177 6.00 2.35 -14.28
CA CYS A 177 5.17 1.26 -14.78
C CYS A 177 4.53 1.61 -16.14
N SER A 178 4.02 2.84 -16.30
CA SER A 178 3.43 3.30 -17.56
C SER A 178 4.45 3.35 -18.70
N GLU A 179 5.68 3.81 -18.41
CA GLU A 179 6.78 3.80 -19.38
C GLU A 179 7.14 2.37 -19.82
N ALA A 180 7.24 1.44 -18.87
CA ALA A 180 7.52 0.04 -19.17
C ALA A 180 6.40 -0.61 -20.01
N ASP A 181 5.13 -0.38 -19.66
CA ASP A 181 3.99 -0.89 -20.43
C ASP A 181 4.03 -0.40 -21.89
N GLN A 182 4.29 0.90 -22.10
CA GLN A 182 4.41 1.48 -23.44
C GLN A 182 5.59 0.92 -24.23
N TYR A 183 6.72 0.66 -23.56
CA TYR A 183 7.87 0.02 -24.19
C TYR A 183 7.50 -1.38 -24.69
N TRP A 184 6.93 -2.23 -23.82
CA TRP A 184 6.60 -3.61 -24.18
C TRP A 184 5.49 -3.70 -25.22
N GLN A 185 4.48 -2.82 -25.17
CA GLN A 185 3.45 -2.74 -26.21
C GLN A 185 4.04 -2.50 -27.60
N LYS A 186 5.04 -1.62 -27.71
CA LYS A 186 5.72 -1.34 -28.99
C LYS A 186 6.55 -2.52 -29.48
N GLN A 187 7.23 -3.24 -28.58
CA GLN A 187 8.02 -4.41 -28.97
C GLN A 187 7.12 -5.52 -29.51
N LEU A 188 6.03 -5.83 -28.81
CA LEU A 188 5.07 -6.86 -29.22
C LEU A 188 4.38 -6.50 -30.55
N SER A 189 4.02 -5.23 -30.76
CA SER A 189 3.42 -4.82 -32.05
C SER A 189 4.39 -4.88 -33.23
N ASN A 190 5.70 -4.79 -32.99
CA ASN A 190 6.71 -4.86 -34.03
C ASN A 190 7.09 -6.32 -34.39
N GLU A 191 6.84 -7.27 -33.50
CA GLU A 191 7.06 -8.71 -33.76
C GLU A 191 5.91 -9.35 -34.57
N GLU A 192 4.73 -8.72 -34.60
CA GLU A 192 3.55 -9.17 -35.35
C GLU A 192 3.44 -8.60 -36.78
N ALA A 193 4.37 -7.74 -37.20
CA ALA A 193 4.41 -7.07 -38.52
C ALA A 193 5.52 -7.62 -39.43
#